data_AF-A0A2M7J3M6-F1
#
_entry.id   AF-A0A2M7J3M6-F1
#
_cell.length_a   1.000
_cell.length_b   1.000
_cell.length_c   1.000
_cell.angle_alpha   90.00
_cell.angle_beta   90.00
_cell.angle_gamma   90.00
#
_symmetry.space_group_name_H-M   'P 1'
#
loop_
_entity.id
_entity.type
_entity.pdbx_description
1 polymer ?
#
loop_
_entity_poly.entity_id
_entity_poly.type
_entity_poly.pdbx_seq_one_letter_code
_entity_poly.pdbx_strand_id
1 'polypeptide(L)'
;ADTPSNIIGILHIKRVPALMQEAVLDITQLREALIEPYFIPSGTPLLQQLQQFQERHSRLGLVVDEYGELLGLVTLENILEEIVGEFTTQSPAQTGKFMRQDDGSVLLEGSSSLRELNRKLGLHLPLESAKTLNGLILEHLEDIPETGTSLKIAGYPIEIIQTQDRIVKVARLFPIQPQKPSNEQ
;
A
#
# COMPACT_ATOMS: atom_id res chain seq x y z
N ALA A 1 -3.38 4.90 -41.42
CA ALA A 1 -3.40 3.67 -40.62
C ALA A 1 -3.54 4.12 -39.18
N ASP A 2 -4.66 3.81 -38.54
CA ASP A 2 -4.86 4.08 -37.12
C ASP A 2 -4.01 3.10 -36.32
N THR A 3 -2.84 3.55 -35.86
CA THR A 3 -2.11 2.84 -34.82
C THR A 3 -2.69 3.24 -33.46
N PRO A 4 -3.04 2.29 -32.57
CA PRO A 4 -3.56 2.58 -31.22
C PRO A 4 -2.57 3.28 -30.26
N SER A 5 -1.48 3.85 -30.77
CA SER A 5 -0.30 4.25 -29.99
C SER A 5 -0.18 5.74 -29.70
N ASN A 6 -1.16 6.57 -30.11
CA ASN A 6 -1.06 8.01 -29.89
C ASN A 6 -1.56 8.41 -28.49
N ILE A 7 -0.64 8.40 -27.52
CA ILE A 7 -0.90 8.87 -26.16
C ILE A 7 -0.81 10.39 -26.14
N ILE A 8 -1.96 11.05 -26.07
CA ILE A 8 -2.07 12.51 -26.05
C ILE A 8 -1.95 13.13 -24.65
N GLY A 9 -1.93 12.30 -23.59
CA GLY A 9 -1.72 12.74 -22.21
C GLY A 9 -2.31 11.82 -21.15
N ILE A 10 -2.11 12.18 -19.89
CA ILE A 10 -2.57 11.43 -18.71
C ILE A 10 -3.58 12.28 -17.93
N LEU A 11 -4.76 11.73 -17.64
CA LEU A 11 -5.76 12.39 -16.80
C LEU A 11 -5.71 11.86 -15.36
N HIS A 12 -5.38 12.73 -14.41
CA HIS A 12 -5.47 12.38 -13.00
C HIS A 12 -6.93 12.44 -12.52
N ILE A 13 -7.47 11.36 -11.95
CA ILE A 13 -8.90 11.27 -11.55
C ILE A 13 -9.35 12.42 -10.63
N LYS A 14 -8.48 12.91 -9.74
CA LYS A 14 -8.73 14.09 -8.88
C LYS A 14 -9.08 15.38 -9.64
N ARG A 15 -8.78 15.48 -10.95
CA ARG A 15 -9.16 16.61 -11.80
C ARG A 15 -10.57 16.47 -12.35
N VAL A 16 -11.12 15.25 -12.41
CA VAL A 16 -12.46 14.99 -12.95
C VAL A 16 -13.58 15.72 -12.19
N PRO A 17 -13.60 15.79 -10.84
CA PRO A 17 -14.65 16.53 -10.12
C PRO A 17 -14.75 18.01 -10.51
N ALA A 18 -13.63 18.67 -10.83
CA ALA A 18 -13.64 20.06 -11.28
C ALA A 18 -14.27 20.19 -12.68
N LEU A 19 -14.03 19.20 -13.55
CA LEU A 19 -14.60 19.15 -14.91
C LEU A 19 -16.10 18.82 -14.94
N MET A 20 -16.63 18.21 -13.87
CA MET A 20 -18.05 17.86 -13.75
C MET A 20 -18.91 18.94 -13.09
N GLN A 21 -18.35 20.09 -12.75
CA GLN A 21 -19.13 21.22 -12.21
C GLN A 21 -19.99 21.89 -13.28
N GLU A 22 -19.64 21.72 -14.55
CA GLU A 22 -20.44 22.16 -15.69
C GLU A 22 -21.35 21.02 -16.17
N ALA A 23 -22.58 21.36 -16.60
CA ALA A 23 -23.62 20.37 -16.92
C ALA A 23 -23.29 19.45 -18.11
N VAL A 24 -22.23 19.75 -18.88
CA VAL A 24 -21.75 18.96 -20.01
C VAL A 24 -20.23 18.93 -19.97
N LEU A 25 -19.65 17.72 -19.87
CA LEU A 25 -18.22 17.49 -20.06
C LEU A 25 -17.87 17.68 -21.54
N ASP A 26 -17.13 18.75 -21.87
CA ASP A 26 -16.60 18.95 -23.22
C ASP A 26 -15.24 18.24 -23.41
N ILE A 27 -14.99 17.73 -24.62
CA ILE A 27 -13.72 17.11 -25.03
C ILE A 27 -12.57 18.12 -24.90
N THR A 28 -12.81 19.41 -25.15
CA THR A 28 -11.79 20.46 -25.00
C THR A 28 -11.35 20.58 -23.55
N GLN A 29 -12.28 20.65 -22.61
CA GLN A 29 -12.01 20.70 -21.17
C GLN A 29 -11.26 19.45 -20.69
N LEU A 30 -11.60 18.28 -21.24
CA LEU A 30 -10.88 17.04 -20.96
C LEU A 30 -9.42 17.11 -21.42
N ARG A 31 -9.17 17.64 -22.62
CA ARG A 31 -7.83 17.81 -23.18
C ARG A 31 -6.98 18.79 -22.38
N GLU A 32 -7.57 19.90 -21.93
CA GLU A 32 -6.90 20.88 -21.07
C GLU A 32 -6.53 20.31 -19.69
N ALA A 33 -7.28 19.32 -19.21
CA ALA A 33 -7.00 18.66 -17.94
C ALA A 33 -5.88 17.60 -18.02
N LEU A 34 -5.47 17.20 -19.23
CA LEU A 34 -4.41 16.23 -19.44
C LEU A 34 -3.06 16.77 -18.94
N ILE A 35 -2.26 15.85 -18.44
CA ILE A 35 -0.87 16.08 -18.03
C ILE A 35 0.02 15.48 -19.11
N GLU A 36 1.13 16.16 -19.38
CA GLU A 36 2.14 15.67 -20.32
C GLU A 36 2.64 14.27 -19.90
N PRO A 37 2.64 13.30 -20.84
CA PRO A 37 3.12 11.96 -20.53
C PRO A 37 4.64 11.94 -20.36
N TYR A 38 5.09 11.25 -19.31
CA TYR A 38 6.52 10.99 -19.10
C TYR A 38 6.89 9.61 -19.64
N PHE A 39 7.77 9.58 -20.63
CA PHE A 39 8.24 8.35 -21.26
C PHE A 39 9.58 7.88 -20.69
N ILE A 40 9.71 6.57 -20.51
CA ILE A 40 10.85 5.88 -19.91
C ILE A 40 11.35 4.84 -20.92
N PRO A 41 12.62 4.93 -21.37
CA PRO A 41 13.22 3.86 -22.18
C PRO A 41 13.26 2.55 -21.39
N SER A 42 12.88 1.44 -22.02
CA SER A 42 12.84 0.08 -21.43
C SER A 42 14.15 -0.35 -20.77
N GLY A 43 15.29 0.08 -21.32
CA GLY A 43 16.63 -0.18 -20.79
C GLY A 43 17.07 0.71 -19.61
N THR A 44 16.20 1.59 -19.10
CA THR A 44 16.55 2.49 -17.99
C THR A 44 16.76 1.70 -16.69
N PRO A 45 17.95 1.78 -16.05
CA PRO A 45 18.19 1.12 -14.78
C PRO A 45 17.20 1.56 -13.69
N LEU A 46 16.77 0.62 -12.87
CA LEU A 46 15.74 0.83 -11.85
C LEU A 46 16.09 1.97 -10.87
N LEU A 47 17.32 2.00 -10.33
CA LEU A 47 17.76 3.06 -9.42
C LEU A 47 17.83 4.44 -10.09
N GLN A 48 18.21 4.48 -11.37
CA GLN A 48 18.18 5.73 -12.14
C GLN A 48 16.74 6.20 -12.33
N GLN A 49 15.81 5.28 -12.60
CA GLN A 49 14.41 5.62 -12.76
C GLN A 49 13.77 6.09 -11.44
N LEU A 50 14.17 5.53 -10.29
CA LEU A 50 13.79 6.02 -8.97
C LEU A 50 14.20 7.49 -8.79
N GLN A 51 15.45 7.82 -9.11
CA GLN A 51 15.97 9.18 -9.04
C GLN A 51 15.20 10.12 -9.98
N GLN A 52 14.91 9.70 -11.22
CA GLN A 52 14.12 10.49 -12.16
C GLN A 52 12.71 10.79 -11.66
N PHE A 53 12.04 9.83 -11.01
CA PHE A 53 10.75 10.08 -10.36
C PHE A 53 10.85 11.09 -9.22
N GLN A 54 11.90 11.02 -8.39
CA GLN A 54 12.14 11.99 -7.32
C GLN A 54 12.36 13.41 -7.87
N GLU A 55 13.25 13.57 -8.85
CA GLU A 55 13.59 14.86 -9.45
C GLU A 55 12.38 15.50 -10.17
N ARG A 56 11.55 14.70 -10.82
CA ARG A 56 10.37 15.18 -11.55
C ARG A 56 9.14 15.39 -10.67
N HIS A 57 9.20 14.99 -9.39
CA HIS A 57 8.02 14.87 -8.53
C HIS A 57 6.87 14.07 -9.18
N SER A 58 7.22 13.08 -10.02
CA SER A 58 6.27 12.23 -10.72
C SER A 58 6.26 10.83 -10.11
N ARG A 59 5.14 10.12 -10.24
CA ARG A 59 4.94 8.77 -9.68
C ARG A 59 4.54 7.75 -10.73
N LEU A 60 4.38 8.16 -11.99
CA LEU A 60 3.96 7.32 -13.10
C LEU A 60 4.74 7.69 -14.35
N GLY A 61 5.13 6.68 -15.13
CA GLY A 61 5.72 6.86 -16.45
C GLY A 61 5.32 5.73 -17.39
N LEU A 62 5.45 6.00 -18.68
CA LEU A 62 5.10 5.11 -19.78
C LEU A 62 6.38 4.51 -20.34
N VAL A 63 6.47 3.19 -20.34
CA VAL A 63 7.67 2.48 -20.80
C VAL A 63 7.59 2.29 -22.30
N VAL A 64 8.66 2.66 -23.01
CA VAL A 64 8.78 2.55 -24.46
C VAL A 64 10.02 1.76 -24.86
N ASP A 65 9.97 1.12 -26.01
CA ASP A 65 11.14 0.49 -26.62
C ASP A 65 12.03 1.51 -27.38
N GLU A 66 13.05 1.02 -28.06
CA GLU A 66 14.00 1.83 -28.83
C GLU A 66 13.38 2.49 -30.08
N TYR A 67 12.24 1.99 -30.52
CA TYR A 67 11.48 2.50 -31.68
C TYR A 67 10.35 3.45 -31.24
N GLY A 68 10.16 3.64 -29.94
CA GLY A 68 9.13 4.50 -29.36
C GLY A 68 7.78 3.81 -29.22
N GLU A 69 7.70 2.49 -29.38
CA GLU A 69 6.47 1.73 -29.16
C GLU A 69 6.21 1.59 -27.65
N LEU A 70 4.95 1.76 -27.25
CA LEU A 70 4.53 1.62 -25.86
C LEU A 70 4.59 0.15 -25.44
N LEU A 71 5.42 -0.15 -24.45
CA LEU A 71 5.47 -1.46 -23.79
C LEU A 71 4.52 -1.54 -22.60
N GLY A 72 4.30 -0.44 -21.88
CA GLY A 72 3.42 -0.41 -20.72
C GLY A 72 3.57 0.84 -19.86
N LEU A 73 3.23 0.72 -18.57
CA LEU A 73 3.41 1.78 -17.58
C LEU A 73 4.15 1.23 -16.36
N VAL A 74 4.84 2.11 -15.65
CA VAL A 74 5.49 1.81 -14.37
C VAL A 74 5.20 2.92 -13.37
N THR A 75 5.01 2.56 -12.10
CA THR A 75 4.84 3.53 -11.02
C THR A 75 6.02 3.51 -10.05
N LEU A 76 6.12 4.58 -9.24
CA LEU A 76 7.11 4.67 -8.17
C LEU A 76 6.96 3.49 -7.18
N GLU A 77 5.74 3.06 -6.91
CA GLU A 77 5.46 1.90 -6.04
C GLU A 77 6.08 0.62 -6.58
N ASN A 78 5.95 0.33 -7.88
CA ASN A 78 6.55 -0.86 -8.48
C ASN A 78 8.08 -0.86 -8.31
N ILE A 79 8.72 0.29 -8.49
CA ILE A 79 10.17 0.43 -8.32
C ILE A 79 10.59 0.22 -6.86
N LEU A 80 9.84 0.79 -5.91
CA LEU A 80 10.11 0.59 -4.48
C LEU A 80 9.89 -0.86 -4.08
N GLU A 81 8.89 -1.53 -4.65
CA GLU A 81 8.57 -2.93 -4.40
C GLU A 81 9.68 -3.87 -4.85
N GLU A 82 10.26 -3.65 -6.02
CA GLU A 82 11.40 -4.45 -6.49
C GLU A 82 12.66 -4.27 -5.63
N ILE A 83 12.85 -3.09 -5.00
CA ILE A 83 14.01 -2.83 -4.12
C ILE A 83 13.79 -3.36 -2.70
N VAL A 84 12.62 -3.09 -2.12
CA VAL A 84 12.34 -3.26 -0.68
C VAL A 84 11.47 -4.50 -0.41
N GLY A 85 10.75 -5.00 -1.42
CA GLY A 85 9.79 -6.10 -1.32
C GLY A 85 8.34 -5.64 -1.04
N GLU A 86 7.39 -6.50 -1.40
CA GLU A 86 5.93 -6.27 -1.40
C GLU A 86 5.34 -5.79 -0.06
N PHE A 87 5.98 -6.17 1.05
CA PHE A 87 5.46 -5.92 2.40
C PHE A 87 5.54 -4.46 2.85
N THR A 88 6.43 -3.67 2.24
CA THR A 88 6.69 -2.30 2.67
C THR A 88 5.90 -1.26 1.88
N THR A 89 5.55 -1.57 0.63
CA THR A 89 4.85 -0.63 -0.27
C THR A 89 3.34 -0.68 -0.12
N GLN A 90 2.78 -1.84 0.22
CA GLN A 90 1.33 -2.07 0.37
C GLN A 90 0.79 -1.75 1.78
N SER A 91 1.30 -0.70 2.41
CA SER A 91 0.85 -0.33 3.76
C SER A 91 -0.66 -0.08 3.77
N PRO A 92 -1.41 -0.69 4.71
CA PRO A 92 -2.84 -0.44 4.85
C PRO A 92 -3.16 1.05 5.05
N ALA A 93 -2.21 1.85 5.56
CA ALA A 93 -2.30 3.31 5.67
C ALA A 93 -2.57 4.04 4.34
N GLN A 94 -2.18 3.45 3.20
CA GLN A 94 -2.47 4.02 1.87
C GLN A 94 -3.88 3.68 1.36
N THR A 95 -4.50 2.61 1.88
CA THR A 95 -5.81 2.11 1.43
C THR A 95 -6.92 2.29 2.48
N GLY A 96 -6.57 2.74 3.69
CA GLY A 96 -7.49 3.04 4.79
C GLY A 96 -8.21 1.82 5.37
N LYS A 97 -7.67 0.62 5.17
CA LYS A 97 -8.26 -0.68 5.57
C LYS A 97 -7.17 -1.71 5.83
N PHE A 98 -7.49 -2.77 6.58
CA PHE A 98 -6.63 -3.95 6.63
C PHE A 98 -6.55 -4.66 5.28
N MET A 99 -5.42 -5.31 5.03
CA MET A 99 -5.11 -6.00 3.78
C MET A 99 -4.86 -7.48 4.04
N ARG A 100 -5.55 -8.37 3.33
CA ARG A 100 -5.30 -9.81 3.40
C ARG A 100 -4.15 -10.16 2.47
N GLN A 101 -3.26 -11.04 2.92
CA GLN A 101 -2.14 -11.55 2.16
C GLN A 101 -2.44 -12.97 1.63
N ASP A 102 -1.68 -13.42 0.63
CA ASP A 102 -1.87 -14.73 -0.01
C ASP A 102 -1.62 -15.91 0.94
N ASP A 103 -0.77 -15.73 1.94
CA ASP A 103 -0.49 -16.71 3.00
C ASP A 103 -1.58 -16.79 4.09
N GLY A 104 -2.66 -16.01 3.94
CA GLY A 104 -3.76 -15.93 4.88
C GLY A 104 -3.53 -14.99 6.07
N SER A 105 -2.35 -14.34 6.15
CA SER A 105 -2.11 -13.28 7.13
C SER A 105 -2.83 -11.98 6.76
N VAL A 106 -2.92 -11.05 7.70
CA VAL A 106 -3.61 -9.77 7.52
C VAL A 106 -2.74 -8.62 8.03
N LEU A 107 -2.42 -7.66 7.16
CA LEU A 107 -1.80 -6.41 7.54
C LEU A 107 -2.84 -5.45 8.11
N LEU A 108 -2.53 -4.88 9.27
CA LEU A 108 -3.41 -4.03 10.07
C LEU A 108 -2.74 -2.68 10.30
N GLU A 109 -3.48 -1.58 10.16
CA GLU A 109 -3.03 -0.27 10.65
C GLU A 109 -3.05 -0.25 12.17
N GLY A 110 -2.00 0.27 12.80
CA GLY A 110 -1.95 0.44 14.25
C GLY A 110 -2.98 1.43 14.79
N SER A 111 -3.45 2.37 13.97
CA SER A 111 -4.56 3.28 14.28
C SER A 111 -5.94 2.59 14.31
N SER A 112 -6.05 1.37 13.78
CA SER A 112 -7.33 0.65 13.67
C SER A 112 -8.00 0.46 15.02
N SER A 113 -9.32 0.68 15.08
CA SER A 113 -10.10 0.40 16.29
C SER A 113 -10.17 -1.09 16.57
N LEU A 114 -9.86 -1.51 17.80
CA LEU A 114 -9.97 -2.92 18.20
C LEU A 114 -11.39 -3.46 18.06
N ARG A 115 -12.41 -2.63 18.33
CA ARG A 115 -13.82 -3.00 18.16
C ARG A 115 -14.14 -3.32 16.70
N GLU A 116 -13.58 -2.54 15.77
CA GLU A 116 -13.77 -2.77 14.35
C GLU A 116 -13.01 -4.01 13.87
N LEU A 117 -11.78 -4.20 14.33
CA LEU A 117 -10.98 -5.40 14.04
C LEU A 117 -11.69 -6.67 14.52
N ASN A 118 -12.15 -6.70 15.78
CA ASN A 118 -12.93 -7.81 16.33
C ASN A 118 -14.17 -8.12 15.47
N ARG A 119 -14.94 -7.09 15.10
CA ARG A 119 -16.15 -7.25 14.29
C ARG A 119 -15.85 -7.74 12.86
N LYS A 120 -14.84 -7.18 12.19
CA LYS A 120 -14.57 -7.44 10.77
C LYS A 120 -13.75 -8.72 10.54
N LEU A 121 -12.90 -9.07 11.48
CA LEU A 121 -11.98 -10.22 11.37
C LEU A 121 -12.37 -11.39 12.29
N GLY A 122 -13.45 -11.26 13.06
CA GLY A 122 -13.90 -12.29 14.00
C GLY A 122 -12.93 -12.51 15.16
N LEU A 123 -12.18 -11.48 15.54
CA LEU A 123 -11.19 -11.55 16.61
C LEU A 123 -11.83 -11.30 17.97
N HIS A 124 -11.10 -11.69 19.01
CA HIS A 124 -11.45 -11.49 20.41
C HIS A 124 -10.33 -10.73 21.14
N LEU A 125 -9.85 -9.63 20.55
CA LEU A 125 -8.86 -8.77 21.19
C LEU A 125 -9.49 -8.04 22.39
N PRO A 126 -8.77 -7.89 23.51
CA PRO A 126 -9.28 -7.21 24.69
C PRO A 126 -9.54 -5.72 24.39
N LEU A 127 -10.64 -5.19 24.94
CA LEU A 127 -11.10 -3.81 24.70
C LEU A 127 -11.01 -2.92 25.94
N GLU A 128 -10.62 -3.48 27.09
CA GLU A 128 -10.63 -2.78 28.37
C GLU A 128 -9.47 -1.80 28.50
N SER A 129 -8.35 -2.17 27.89
CA SER A 129 -7.04 -1.62 28.18
C SER A 129 -6.60 -0.59 27.13
N ALA A 130 -6.94 -0.84 25.87
CA ALA A 130 -6.70 0.06 24.75
C ALA A 130 -7.91 0.15 23.81
N LYS A 131 -7.95 1.21 23.00
CA LYS A 131 -8.97 1.41 21.95
C LYS A 131 -8.50 1.03 20.55
N THR A 132 -7.18 1.04 20.33
CA THR A 132 -6.54 0.81 19.03
C THR A 132 -5.52 -0.30 19.10
N LEU A 133 -5.16 -0.86 17.94
CA LEU A 133 -4.15 -1.91 17.85
C LEU A 133 -2.79 -1.46 18.39
N ASN A 134 -2.35 -0.25 18.06
CA ASN A 134 -1.11 0.32 18.59
C ASN A 134 -1.15 0.39 20.12
N GLY A 135 -2.23 0.92 20.70
CA GLY A 135 -2.35 1.01 22.16
C GLY A 135 -2.27 -0.37 22.83
N LEU A 136 -2.94 -1.35 22.24
CA LEU A 136 -2.92 -2.73 22.75
C LEU A 136 -1.52 -3.36 22.65
N ILE A 137 -0.82 -3.15 21.55
CA ILE A 137 0.54 -3.68 21.36
C ILE A 137 1.51 -3.03 22.34
N LEU A 138 1.48 -1.70 22.48
CA LEU A 138 2.36 -0.97 23.41
C LEU A 138 2.15 -1.39 24.86
N GLU A 139 0.89 -1.54 25.27
CA GLU A 139 0.57 -2.00 26.61
C GLU A 139 1.02 -3.44 26.86
N HIS A 140 0.86 -4.33 25.87
CA HIS A 140 1.31 -5.71 26.00
C HIS A 140 2.85 -5.85 25.99
N LEU A 141 3.53 -4.98 25.25
CA LEU A 141 4.98 -5.03 25.11
C LEU A 141 5.72 -4.43 26.31
N GLU A 142 5.12 -3.43 26.98
CA GLU A 142 5.74 -2.64 28.06
C GLU A 142 7.10 -2.00 27.69
N ASP A 143 7.39 -1.91 26.40
CA ASP A 143 8.65 -1.40 25.84
C ASP A 143 8.41 -0.63 24.53
N ILE A 144 9.45 -0.01 24.00
CA ILE A 144 9.43 0.67 22.71
C ILE A 144 9.22 -0.37 21.61
N PRO A 145 8.24 -0.18 20.71
CA PRO A 145 8.00 -1.13 19.64
C PRO A 145 9.13 -1.06 18.61
N GLU A 146 9.69 -2.21 18.30
CA GLU A 146 10.69 -2.38 17.25
C GLU A 146 10.10 -3.13 16.06
N THR A 147 10.53 -2.77 14.86
CA THR A 147 10.12 -3.47 13.63
C THR A 147 10.75 -4.87 13.62
N GLY A 148 9.97 -5.88 13.25
CA GLY A 148 10.33 -7.30 13.29
C GLY A 148 9.98 -7.99 14.61
N THR A 149 9.59 -7.25 15.66
CA THR A 149 9.17 -7.85 16.93
C THR A 149 7.88 -8.63 16.76
N SER A 150 7.91 -9.90 17.19
CA SER A 150 6.76 -10.80 17.19
C SER A 150 6.25 -11.05 18.60
N LEU A 151 4.94 -11.05 18.76
CA LEU A 151 4.25 -11.20 20.03
C LEU A 151 2.92 -11.95 19.86
N LYS A 152 2.30 -12.36 20.96
CA LYS A 152 1.03 -13.09 20.94
C LYS A 152 0.03 -12.46 21.90
N ILE A 153 -1.01 -11.84 21.37
CA ILE A 153 -2.06 -11.19 22.16
C ILE A 153 -3.35 -11.98 22.02
N ALA A 154 -3.96 -12.40 23.14
CA ALA A 154 -5.23 -13.14 23.15
C ALA A 154 -5.27 -14.37 22.21
N GLY A 155 -4.13 -15.06 22.06
CA GLY A 155 -4.04 -16.22 21.17
C GLY A 155 -3.59 -15.93 19.74
N TYR A 156 -3.59 -14.65 19.33
CA TYR A 156 -3.27 -14.21 17.97
C TYR A 156 -1.79 -13.86 17.81
N PRO A 157 -1.04 -14.53 16.93
CA PRO A 157 0.33 -14.15 16.63
C PRO A 157 0.35 -12.86 15.80
N ILE A 158 1.10 -11.86 16.28
CA ILE A 158 1.21 -10.53 15.68
C ILE A 158 2.69 -10.20 15.51
N GLU A 159 3.06 -9.63 14.37
CA GLU A 159 4.39 -9.11 14.09
C GLU A 159 4.31 -7.61 13.79
N ILE A 160 5.21 -6.82 14.36
CA ILE A 160 5.34 -5.39 14.09
C ILE A 160 6.08 -5.21 12.76
N ILE A 161 5.39 -4.72 11.74
CA ILE A 161 5.96 -4.56 10.39
C ILE A 161 6.56 -3.16 10.20
N GLN A 162 5.98 -2.16 10.85
CA GLN A 162 6.45 -0.79 10.71
C GLN A 162 6.16 0.02 11.97
N THR A 163 7.15 0.78 12.41
CA THR A 163 7.02 1.77 13.47
C THR A 163 7.38 3.18 12.98
N GLN A 164 6.82 4.20 13.63
CA GLN A 164 7.17 5.61 13.43
C GLN A 164 7.02 6.34 14.76
N ASP A 165 8.04 7.05 15.23
CA ASP A 165 8.00 7.85 16.47
C ASP A 165 7.47 7.07 17.69
N ARG A 166 7.90 5.80 17.85
CA ARG A 166 7.44 4.85 18.88
C ARG A 166 5.99 4.37 18.75
N ILE A 167 5.34 4.64 17.62
CA ILE A 167 4.00 4.19 17.30
C ILE A 167 4.10 3.03 16.31
N VAL A 168 3.39 1.94 16.59
CA VAL A 168 3.16 0.88 15.60
C VAL A 168 2.26 1.42 14.50
N LYS A 169 2.79 1.51 13.28
CA LYS A 169 2.05 1.95 12.09
C LYS A 169 1.36 0.78 11.41
N VAL A 170 2.06 -0.33 11.26
CA VAL A 170 1.57 -1.55 10.62
C VAL A 170 1.97 -2.75 11.44
N ALA A 171 1.02 -3.66 11.64
CA ALA A 171 1.27 -4.96 12.23
C ALA A 171 0.65 -6.06 11.36
N ARG A 172 1.31 -7.21 11.27
CA ARG A 172 0.79 -8.40 10.60
C ARG A 172 0.17 -9.32 11.63
N LEU A 173 -1.08 -9.72 11.38
CA LEU A 173 -1.78 -10.77 12.10
C LEU A 173 -1.67 -12.07 11.34
N PHE A 174 -1.09 -13.11 11.94
CA PHE A 174 -1.01 -14.43 11.32
C PHE A 174 -2.27 -15.26 11.59
N PRO A 175 -2.64 -16.17 10.67
CA PRO A 175 -3.71 -17.11 10.91
C PRO A 175 -3.38 -17.99 12.13
N ILE A 176 -4.38 -18.25 12.97
CA ILE A 176 -4.24 -19.23 14.05
C ILE A 176 -4.13 -20.61 13.41
N GLN A 177 -2.93 -21.17 13.35
CA GLN A 177 -2.78 -22.58 13.02
C GLN A 177 -3.46 -23.39 14.14
N PRO A 178 -4.34 -24.36 13.82
CA PRO A 178 -4.86 -25.25 14.84
C PRO A 178 -3.66 -25.94 15.49
N GLN A 179 -3.50 -25.76 16.80
CA GLN A 179 -2.49 -26.49 17.55
C GLN A 179 -2.75 -27.97 17.30
N LYS A 180 -1.78 -28.68 16.71
CA LYS A 180 -1.80 -30.14 16.77
C LYS A 180 -1.87 -30.49 18.26
N PRO A 181 -2.83 -31.31 18.71
CA PRO A 181 -2.86 -31.72 20.10
C PRO A 181 -1.50 -32.32 20.41
N SER A 182 -0.85 -31.77 21.43
CA SER A 182 0.39 -32.30 21.97
C SER A 182 0.11 -33.77 22.33
N ASN A 183 0.67 -34.71 21.56
CA ASN A 183 0.70 -36.09 21.98
C ASN A 183 1.60 -36.12 23.22
N GLU A 184 0.99 -36.13 24.40
CA GLU A 184 1.63 -36.68 25.59
C GLU A 184 1.84 -38.19 25.33
N GLN A 185 3.11 -38.57 25.17
CA GLN A 185 3.61 -39.90 25.46
C GLN A 185 4.84 -39.76 26.35
#